data_AF-A0A5C4MBT4-F1
#
_entry.id   AF-A0A5C4MBT4-F1
#
_cell.length_a   1.000
_cell.length_b   1.000
_cell.length_c   1.000
_cell.angle_alpha   90.00
_cell.angle_beta   90.00
_cell.angle_gamma   90.00
#
_symmetry.space_group_name_H-M   'P 1'
#
loop_
_entity.id
_entity.type
_entity.pdbx_description
1 polymer ?
#
loop_
_entity_poly.entity_id
_entity_poly.type
_entity_poly.pdbx_seq_one_letter_code
_entity_poly.pdbx_strand_id
1 'polypeptide(L)'
;MDFYSSPRGGVGTLDWPAPEDDWDFSDDLTITEHDVRMVLGPDAEDLMAEAELDVDELIRLINAETTMLPALALPDVASGDRTASAEAQEEPEKRALVTAIKTWKKRFLRGSVLALLISITGGGAAALAMNKSVTIDVDGHEQTVHSFGKTVGEVLHDAGLTVGEHDALSPSPQASVGDGGVIKLEHGRHLNLIVDGVAQDSWVRADTLARALDQLGMTGKFANGSFFSMAPNAPLPVQGATVTINTLKHVTLYDGGADPRQVTTTAVTAADFLKDQNLTLGPDDAVDGGLQFKITNGAEVHISRTGVSVINQQETIDPPVQQIQDNTLDAGKQVVQDPGMPGQQLVTYRITERNGEETARQQLSVKVLVQARPKIIRIGTKQPDISNGGLWDRLAQCESTGNWAANTGNGFEGGLQFTNSTWLAYGGGAYAQHAYQASREQQIVIAQRVQAGQGWGAWPVCSKKAGIA
;
A
#
# COMPACT_ATOMS: atom_id res chain seq x y z
N MET A 1 38.19 -51.28 30.26
CA MET A 1 38.92 -50.02 30.46
C MET A 1 38.52 -49.47 31.82
N ASP A 2 38.67 -50.27 32.86
CA ASP A 2 39.93 -50.64 33.52
C ASP A 2 40.36 -49.57 34.51
N PHE A 3 39.98 -49.86 35.74
CA PHE A 3 40.52 -49.38 37.00
C PHE A 3 42.05 -49.27 36.93
N TYR A 4 42.57 -48.06 37.16
CA TYR A 4 43.92 -47.90 37.69
C TYR A 4 43.83 -47.53 39.16
N SER A 5 44.05 -48.56 39.97
CA SER A 5 44.44 -48.50 41.38
C SER A 5 45.93 -48.22 41.47
N SER A 6 46.33 -47.25 42.30
CA SER A 6 47.50 -47.28 43.22
C SER A 6 47.87 -45.85 43.67
N PRO A 7 48.56 -45.66 44.81
CA PRO A 7 48.36 -46.30 46.11
C PRO A 7 48.15 -45.24 47.22
N ARG A 8 47.57 -45.67 48.34
CA ARG A 8 47.51 -44.89 49.58
C ARG A 8 48.93 -44.50 50.00
N GLY A 9 49.22 -43.20 49.98
CA GLY A 9 50.32 -42.62 50.75
C GLY A 9 50.02 -42.82 52.23
N GLY A 10 50.98 -43.41 52.95
CA GLY A 10 50.84 -43.67 54.38
C GLY A 10 50.61 -42.37 55.14
N VAL A 11 49.45 -42.29 55.80
CA VAL A 11 49.25 -41.33 56.88
C VAL A 11 50.12 -41.85 58.02
N GLY A 12 51.31 -41.26 58.18
CA GLY A 12 52.01 -41.34 59.44
C GLY A 12 51.14 -40.61 60.44
N THR A 13 50.34 -41.35 61.21
CA THR A 13 49.73 -40.84 62.43
C THR A 13 50.87 -40.52 63.38
N LEU A 14 51.35 -39.28 63.30
CA LEU A 14 52.13 -38.67 64.37
C LEU A 14 51.14 -38.44 65.51
N ASP A 15 51.25 -39.29 66.53
CA ASP A 15 50.45 -39.24 67.75
C ASP A 15 50.42 -37.82 68.32
N TRP A 16 49.23 -37.36 68.66
CA TRP A 16 49.07 -36.22 69.56
C TRP A 16 49.91 -36.48 70.82
N PRO A 17 50.78 -35.56 71.25
CA PRO A 17 51.70 -35.82 72.35
C PRO A 17 50.93 -36.23 73.61
N ALA A 18 51.42 -37.26 74.28
CA ALA A 18 50.76 -37.86 75.44
C ALA A 18 50.58 -36.82 76.57
N PRO A 19 49.59 -36.99 77.47
CA PRO A 19 49.22 -35.99 78.49
C PRO A 19 50.31 -35.63 79.51
N GLU A 20 51.49 -36.24 79.41
CA GLU A 20 52.62 -36.07 80.33
C GLU A 20 53.68 -35.06 79.82
N ASP A 21 53.57 -34.59 78.57
CA ASP A 21 54.38 -33.49 78.03
C ASP A 21 53.71 -32.13 78.31
N ASP A 22 54.48 -31.15 78.77
CA ASP A 22 54.00 -29.81 79.16
C ASP A 22 53.36 -29.11 77.93
N TRP A 23 52.05 -28.83 77.99
CA TRP A 23 51.27 -28.25 76.87
C TRP A 23 51.67 -26.79 76.62
N ASP A 24 52.74 -26.56 75.85
CA ASP A 24 53.21 -25.22 75.53
C ASP A 24 53.56 -25.01 74.04
N PHE A 25 53.63 -23.74 73.64
CA PHE A 25 54.03 -23.31 72.30
C PHE A 25 55.49 -23.69 72.03
N SER A 26 55.82 -23.93 70.76
CA SER A 26 57.16 -24.29 70.32
C SER A 26 58.19 -23.19 70.62
N ASP A 27 59.41 -23.63 70.94
CA ASP A 27 60.57 -22.78 71.22
C ASP A 27 61.13 -22.11 69.95
N ASP A 28 60.66 -22.51 68.76
CA ASP A 28 61.12 -21.98 67.48
C ASP A 28 60.81 -20.49 67.30
N LEU A 29 61.64 -19.79 66.52
CA LEU A 29 61.44 -18.36 66.24
C LEU A 29 60.29 -18.11 65.24
N THR A 30 60.00 -19.08 64.38
CA THR A 30 58.88 -19.06 63.42
C THR A 30 57.66 -19.73 64.00
N ILE A 31 56.48 -19.41 63.47
CA ILE A 31 55.25 -20.13 63.82
C ILE A 31 55.30 -21.50 63.16
N THR A 32 55.12 -22.53 63.97
CA THR A 32 55.16 -23.93 63.56
C THR A 32 53.76 -24.52 63.50
N GLU A 33 53.64 -25.69 62.86
CA GLU A 33 52.41 -26.47 62.87
C GLU A 33 51.91 -26.82 64.28
N HIS A 34 52.84 -27.11 65.19
CA HIS A 34 52.55 -27.34 66.61
C HIS A 34 51.86 -26.12 67.26
N ASP A 35 52.33 -24.91 66.94
CA ASP A 35 51.74 -23.67 67.48
C ASP A 35 50.30 -23.44 66.99
N VAL A 36 50.00 -23.81 65.74
CA VAL A 36 48.66 -23.68 65.14
C VAL A 36 47.70 -24.69 65.77
N ARG A 37 48.12 -25.96 65.87
CA ARG A 37 47.32 -27.03 66.49
C ARG A 37 47.07 -26.76 67.97
N MET A 38 48.05 -26.22 68.70
CA MET A 38 47.89 -25.78 70.10
C MET A 38 46.82 -24.71 70.31
N VAL A 39 46.55 -23.88 69.29
CA VAL A 39 45.53 -22.83 69.35
C VAL A 39 44.14 -23.38 69.02
N LEU A 40 44.05 -24.26 68.02
CA LEU A 40 42.80 -24.84 67.56
C LEU A 40 42.31 -25.98 68.47
N GLY A 41 43.19 -26.58 69.26
CA GLY A 41 42.85 -27.63 70.22
C GLY A 41 42.74 -29.02 69.58
N PRO A 42 42.17 -30.01 70.30
CA PRO A 42 42.14 -31.41 69.85
C PRO A 42 41.30 -31.64 68.58
N ASP A 43 40.35 -30.75 68.29
CA ASP A 43 39.48 -30.82 67.10
C ASP A 43 40.05 -30.02 65.90
N ALA A 44 41.35 -29.69 65.93
CA ALA A 44 41.98 -28.83 64.92
C ALA A 44 41.83 -29.36 63.49
N GLU A 45 41.96 -30.67 63.29
CA GLU A 45 41.86 -31.27 61.95
C GLU A 45 40.44 -31.14 61.37
N ASP A 46 39.41 -31.32 62.19
CA ASP A 46 38.02 -31.17 61.77
C ASP A 46 37.68 -29.69 61.46
N LEU A 47 38.15 -28.76 62.29
CA LEU A 47 37.94 -27.31 62.07
C LEU A 47 38.66 -26.78 60.82
N MET A 48 39.85 -27.29 60.52
CA MET A 48 40.59 -26.89 59.32
C MET A 48 40.01 -27.53 58.05
N ALA A 49 39.52 -28.76 58.14
CA ALA A 49 38.83 -29.44 57.05
C ALA A 49 37.49 -28.78 56.71
N GLU A 50 36.69 -28.39 57.71
CA GLU A 50 35.39 -27.72 57.50
C GLU A 50 35.55 -26.30 56.91
N ALA A 51 36.70 -25.65 57.16
CA ALA A 51 37.02 -24.34 56.59
C ALA A 51 37.75 -24.41 55.23
N GLU A 52 37.99 -25.61 54.68
CA GLU A 52 38.82 -25.85 53.47
C GLU A 52 40.20 -25.16 53.52
N LEU A 53 40.85 -25.11 54.70
CA LEU A 53 42.13 -24.45 54.91
C LEU A 53 43.30 -25.45 54.92
N ASP A 54 44.35 -25.16 54.15
CA ASP A 54 45.64 -25.87 54.21
C ASP A 54 46.52 -25.28 55.32
N VAL A 55 47.00 -26.14 56.23
CA VAL A 55 47.89 -25.79 57.35
C VAL A 55 49.17 -25.14 56.83
N ASP A 56 49.72 -25.63 55.74
CA ASP A 56 50.97 -25.13 55.18
C ASP A 56 50.79 -23.73 54.57
N GLU A 57 49.63 -23.46 53.98
CA GLU A 57 49.29 -22.14 53.44
C GLU A 57 49.00 -21.14 54.57
N LEU A 58 48.33 -21.57 55.64
CA LEU A 58 48.10 -20.76 56.83
C LEU A 58 49.42 -20.38 57.52
N ILE A 59 50.32 -21.36 57.73
CA ILE A 59 51.66 -21.14 58.30
C ILE A 59 52.45 -20.17 57.42
N ARG A 60 52.38 -20.34 56.08
CA ARG A 60 53.05 -19.46 55.14
C ARG A 60 52.52 -18.04 55.20
N LEU A 61 51.20 -17.83 55.22
CA LEU A 61 50.58 -16.50 55.32
C LEU A 61 50.95 -15.81 56.63
N ILE A 62 50.85 -16.53 57.74
CA ILE A 62 51.13 -15.98 59.07
C ILE A 62 52.64 -15.64 59.20
N ASN A 63 53.54 -16.51 58.75
CA ASN A 63 54.99 -16.25 58.79
C ASN A 63 55.43 -15.20 57.76
N ALA A 64 54.75 -15.08 56.61
CA ALA A 64 55.03 -14.05 55.61
C ALA A 64 54.69 -12.63 56.13
N GLU A 65 53.69 -12.52 57.00
CA GLU A 65 53.22 -11.23 57.54
C GLU A 65 53.86 -10.84 58.89
N THR A 66 54.66 -11.71 59.51
CA THR A 66 55.28 -11.51 60.85
C THR A 66 56.79 -11.22 60.87
N THR A 67 57.37 -10.66 59.80
CA THR A 67 58.82 -10.31 59.74
C THR A 67 59.25 -9.06 60.54
N MET A 68 58.56 -8.72 61.64
CA MET A 68 58.96 -7.63 62.55
C MET A 68 58.78 -8.06 64.01
N LEU A 69 59.89 -8.47 64.65
CA LEU A 69 59.94 -8.63 66.10
C LEU A 69 59.67 -7.26 66.78
N PRO A 70 58.74 -7.14 67.74
CA PRO A 70 58.62 -5.94 68.54
C PRO A 70 59.90 -5.72 69.37
N ALA A 71 60.26 -4.45 69.63
CA ALA A 71 61.42 -4.12 70.46
C ALA A 71 61.28 -4.73 71.86
N LEU A 72 62.18 -5.66 72.20
CA LEU A 72 62.21 -6.32 73.50
C LEU A 72 62.69 -5.31 74.57
N ALA A 73 61.86 -5.01 75.56
CA ALA A 73 62.29 -4.30 76.76
C ALA A 73 62.95 -5.31 77.72
N LEU A 74 64.28 -5.28 77.81
CA LEU A 74 65.00 -6.02 78.84
C LEU A 74 64.84 -5.30 80.19
N PRO A 75 64.65 -6.03 81.31
CA PRO A 75 64.60 -5.41 82.64
C PRO A 75 65.98 -4.85 83.03
N ASP A 76 66.02 -3.59 83.48
CA ASP A 76 67.23 -2.94 84.01
C ASP A 76 67.75 -3.69 85.25
N VAL A 77 68.93 -4.31 85.13
CA VAL A 77 69.72 -4.75 86.28
C VAL A 77 70.92 -3.81 86.45
N ALA A 78 70.85 -3.02 87.51
CA ALA A 78 71.85 -2.05 87.92
C ALA A 78 73.14 -2.72 88.43
N SER A 79 74.27 -2.18 87.95
CA SER A 79 75.59 -2.03 88.59
C SER A 79 76.04 -3.07 89.63
N GLY A 80 77.05 -3.87 89.28
CA GLY A 80 77.84 -4.58 90.29
C GLY A 80 78.85 -5.59 89.75
N ASP A 81 80.10 -5.11 89.61
CA ASP A 81 81.36 -5.86 89.56
C ASP A 81 81.84 -6.48 88.22
N ARG A 82 83.03 -6.05 87.81
CA ARG A 82 83.73 -6.41 86.57
C ARG A 82 84.79 -7.46 86.87
N THR A 83 84.40 -8.70 87.16
CA THR A 83 85.30 -9.86 87.10
C THR A 83 84.49 -11.16 87.00
N ALA A 84 84.03 -11.53 85.80
CA ALA A 84 83.63 -12.90 85.47
C ALA A 84 83.75 -13.12 83.95
N SER A 85 84.29 -14.28 83.58
CA SER A 85 84.55 -14.74 82.22
C SER A 85 83.26 -14.92 81.40
N ALA A 86 83.35 -14.70 80.08
CA ALA A 86 82.26 -14.63 79.10
C ALA A 86 81.48 -15.94 78.85
N GLU A 87 81.57 -16.94 79.72
CA GLU A 87 80.90 -18.25 79.54
C GLU A 87 79.86 -18.55 80.64
N ALA A 88 79.56 -17.59 81.53
CA ALA A 88 78.53 -17.74 82.58
C ALA A 88 77.28 -16.84 82.40
N GLN A 89 77.10 -16.22 81.23
CA GLN A 89 75.98 -15.29 80.95
C GLN A 89 75.04 -15.72 79.80
N GLU A 90 75.35 -16.79 79.05
CA GLU A 90 74.52 -17.19 77.88
C GLU A 90 73.22 -17.94 78.21
N GLU A 91 73.12 -18.56 79.39
CA GLU A 91 71.97 -19.40 79.75
C GLU A 91 70.69 -18.65 80.20
N PRO A 92 70.75 -17.54 80.98
CA PRO A 92 69.56 -16.80 81.40
C PRO A 92 68.94 -15.94 80.28
N GLU A 93 69.74 -15.39 79.36
CA GLU A 93 69.23 -14.58 78.24
C GLU A 93 68.45 -15.43 77.22
N LYS A 94 68.94 -16.63 76.89
CA LYS A 94 68.23 -17.56 75.99
C LYS A 94 66.89 -18.01 76.57
N ARG A 95 66.81 -18.30 77.87
CA ARG A 95 65.54 -18.67 78.54
C ARG A 95 64.54 -17.51 78.60
N ALA A 96 65.01 -16.28 78.85
CA ALA A 96 64.15 -15.09 78.82
C ALA A 96 63.61 -14.81 77.42
N LEU A 97 64.44 -14.97 76.38
CA LEU A 97 64.05 -14.84 74.98
C LEU A 97 62.97 -15.87 74.61
N VAL A 98 63.19 -17.14 74.91
CA VAL A 98 62.23 -18.23 74.65
C VAL A 98 60.89 -17.97 75.35
N THR A 99 60.92 -17.55 76.61
CA THR A 99 59.69 -17.25 77.38
C THR A 99 58.92 -16.05 76.79
N ALA A 100 59.64 -15.01 76.34
CA ALA A 100 59.04 -13.84 75.70
C ALA A 100 58.40 -14.20 74.34
N ILE A 101 59.07 -15.01 73.53
CA ILE A 101 58.56 -15.50 72.23
C ILE A 101 57.31 -16.35 72.43
N LYS A 102 57.31 -17.30 73.37
CA LYS A 102 56.13 -18.12 73.68
C LYS A 102 54.93 -17.30 74.12
N THR A 103 55.16 -16.30 74.98
CA THR A 103 54.09 -15.41 75.45
C THR A 103 53.52 -14.56 74.31
N TRP A 104 54.37 -14.09 73.39
CA TRP A 104 53.94 -13.36 72.20
C TRP A 104 53.17 -14.26 71.23
N LYS A 105 53.70 -15.43 70.86
CA LYS A 105 53.06 -16.42 69.98
C LYS A 105 51.65 -16.77 70.47
N LYS A 106 51.52 -17.04 71.77
CA LYS A 106 50.24 -17.37 72.41
C LYS A 106 49.20 -16.25 72.29
N ARG A 107 49.61 -14.99 72.39
CA ARG A 107 48.70 -13.83 72.28
C ARG A 107 48.37 -13.51 70.83
N PHE A 108 49.37 -13.57 69.95
CA PHE A 108 49.23 -13.26 68.53
C PHE A 108 48.37 -14.31 67.82
N LEU A 109 48.69 -15.60 67.93
CA LEU A 109 47.97 -16.66 67.21
C LEU A 109 46.51 -16.80 67.67
N ARG A 110 46.23 -16.68 68.97
CA ARG A 110 44.84 -16.68 69.46
C ARG A 110 44.02 -15.51 68.93
N GLY A 111 44.64 -14.35 68.71
CA GLY A 111 43.98 -13.20 68.10
C GLY A 111 43.75 -13.38 66.59
N SER A 112 44.78 -13.81 65.86
CA SER A 112 44.76 -13.93 64.41
C SER A 112 43.86 -15.07 63.91
N VAL A 113 43.90 -16.25 64.55
CA VAL A 113 43.09 -17.41 64.17
C VAL A 113 41.60 -17.16 64.43
N LEU A 114 41.26 -16.51 65.55
CA LEU A 114 39.86 -16.19 65.89
C LEU A 114 39.28 -15.14 64.93
N ALA A 115 40.06 -14.13 64.54
CA ALA A 115 39.63 -13.12 63.57
C ALA A 115 39.39 -13.72 62.17
N LEU A 116 40.25 -14.64 61.75
CA LEU A 116 40.12 -15.32 60.46
C LEU A 116 38.87 -16.23 60.42
N LEU A 117 38.65 -17.04 61.47
CA LEU A 117 37.49 -17.95 61.55
C LEU A 117 36.14 -17.21 61.55
N ILE A 118 36.05 -16.05 62.22
CA ILE A 118 34.84 -15.21 62.22
C ILE A 118 34.56 -14.64 60.82
N SER A 119 35.61 -14.27 60.07
CA SER A 119 35.46 -13.71 58.72
C SER A 119 34.98 -14.75 57.69
N ILE A 120 35.40 -16.00 57.82
CA ILE A 120 35.06 -17.09 56.88
C ILE A 120 33.64 -17.63 57.14
N THR A 121 33.26 -17.81 58.40
CA THR A 121 31.95 -18.39 58.76
C THR A 121 30.79 -17.39 58.75
N GLY A 122 31.05 -16.10 59.04
CA GLY A 122 30.00 -15.06 59.09
C GLY A 122 29.64 -14.45 57.73
N GLY A 123 30.57 -14.40 56.77
CA GLY A 123 30.37 -13.73 55.49
C GLY A 123 29.56 -14.53 54.46
N GLY A 124 29.75 -15.85 54.40
CA GLY A 124 29.18 -16.70 53.34
C GLY A 124 27.66 -16.94 53.46
N ALA A 125 27.16 -17.23 54.66
CA ALA A 125 25.74 -17.54 54.86
C ALA A 125 24.83 -16.30 54.70
N ALA A 126 25.32 -15.11 55.09
CA ALA A 126 24.59 -13.85 54.91
C ALA A 126 24.47 -13.45 53.43
N ALA A 127 25.50 -13.73 52.61
CA ALA A 127 25.47 -13.44 51.18
C ALA A 127 24.44 -14.31 50.44
N LEU A 128 24.35 -15.61 50.77
CA LEU A 128 23.37 -16.50 50.15
C LEU A 128 21.91 -16.12 50.47
N ALA A 129 21.65 -15.56 51.66
CA ALA A 129 20.32 -15.09 52.06
C ALA A 129 19.89 -13.77 51.37
N MET A 130 20.83 -13.02 50.76
CA MET A 130 20.54 -11.77 50.05
C MET A 130 20.33 -11.94 48.55
N ASN A 131 20.71 -13.11 48.00
CA ASN A 131 20.52 -13.44 46.60
C ASN A 131 19.05 -13.83 46.36
N LYS A 132 18.30 -12.99 45.63
CA LYS A 132 16.88 -13.22 45.34
C LYS A 132 16.73 -13.87 43.97
N SER A 133 15.77 -14.78 43.84
CA SER A 133 15.29 -15.30 42.57
C SER A 133 14.09 -14.46 42.11
N VAL A 134 14.20 -13.81 40.96
CA VAL A 134 13.14 -12.94 40.42
C VAL A 134 12.79 -13.39 39.01
N THR A 135 11.49 -13.57 38.73
CA THR A 135 10.99 -13.85 37.39
C THR A 135 10.79 -12.55 36.64
N ILE A 136 11.43 -12.41 35.49
CA ILE A 136 11.24 -11.30 34.56
C ILE A 136 10.50 -11.83 33.33
N ASP A 137 9.26 -11.39 33.13
CA ASP A 137 8.49 -11.59 31.90
C ASP A 137 8.81 -10.46 30.92
N VAL A 138 9.54 -10.79 29.85
CA VAL A 138 9.87 -9.86 28.77
C VAL A 138 9.01 -10.18 27.56
N ASP A 139 8.03 -9.34 27.27
CA ASP A 139 7.09 -9.49 26.15
C ASP A 139 6.33 -10.84 26.08
N GLY A 140 6.15 -11.55 27.20
CA GLY A 140 5.55 -12.88 27.26
C GLY A 140 6.56 -14.02 27.41
N HIS A 141 7.87 -13.71 27.44
CA HIS A 141 8.94 -14.67 27.67
C HIS A 141 9.47 -14.53 29.10
N GLU A 142 9.16 -15.52 29.93
CA GLU A 142 9.65 -15.58 31.32
C GLU A 142 11.09 -16.05 31.38
N GLN A 143 11.92 -15.33 32.15
CA GLN A 143 13.25 -15.74 32.55
C GLN A 143 13.42 -15.55 34.06
N THR A 144 14.18 -16.42 34.70
CA THR A 144 14.51 -16.27 36.13
C THR A 144 15.91 -15.71 36.27
N VAL A 145 16.06 -14.63 37.02
CA VAL A 145 17.32 -13.94 37.26
C VAL A 145 17.62 -13.94 38.75
N HIS A 146 18.89 -14.19 39.08
CA HIS A 146 19.42 -14.05 40.42
C HIS A 146 20.02 -12.66 40.60
N SER A 147 19.55 -11.90 41.60
CA SER A 147 20.00 -10.53 41.83
C SER A 147 20.01 -10.19 43.32
N PHE A 148 20.96 -9.35 43.71
CA PHE A 148 21.06 -8.76 45.05
C PHE A 148 20.29 -7.43 45.15
N GLY A 149 19.78 -6.92 44.03
CA GLY A 149 19.05 -5.67 43.92
C GLY A 149 17.87 -5.59 44.90
N LYS A 150 17.66 -4.41 45.47
CA LYS A 150 16.53 -4.10 46.36
C LYS A 150 15.32 -3.57 45.60
N THR A 151 15.54 -3.08 44.38
CA THR A 151 14.51 -2.45 43.53
C THR A 151 14.39 -3.13 42.17
N VAL A 152 13.24 -2.98 41.51
CA VAL A 152 13.02 -3.47 40.15
C VAL A 152 14.08 -2.95 39.17
N GLY A 153 14.45 -1.66 39.27
CA GLY A 153 15.47 -1.07 38.40
C GLY A 153 16.87 -1.68 38.58
N GLU A 154 17.26 -2.02 39.81
CA GLU A 154 18.51 -2.74 40.07
C GLU A 154 18.49 -4.15 39.49
N VAL A 155 17.38 -4.89 39.66
CA VAL A 155 17.24 -6.24 39.08
C VAL A 155 17.30 -6.22 37.55
N LEU A 156 16.68 -5.23 36.90
CA LEU A 156 16.78 -5.07 35.45
C LEU A 156 18.21 -4.74 35.01
N HIS A 157 18.92 -3.88 35.75
CA HIS A 157 20.31 -3.55 35.46
C HIS A 157 21.22 -4.77 35.55
N ASP A 158 21.05 -5.60 36.59
CA ASP A 158 21.78 -6.88 36.74
C ASP A 158 21.46 -7.85 35.61
N ALA A 159 20.21 -7.85 35.12
CA ALA A 159 19.78 -8.65 33.96
C ALA A 159 20.24 -8.07 32.60
N GLY A 160 20.91 -6.91 32.58
CA GLY A 160 21.33 -6.23 31.35
C GLY A 160 20.16 -5.64 30.54
N LEU A 161 19.01 -5.41 31.18
CA LEU A 161 17.81 -4.86 30.56
C LEU A 161 17.70 -3.36 30.84
N THR A 162 17.26 -2.61 29.82
CA THR A 162 16.97 -1.18 29.93
C THR A 162 15.50 -0.92 29.60
N VAL A 163 14.95 0.15 30.16
CA VAL A 163 13.56 0.54 29.97
C VAL A 163 13.52 1.81 29.13
N GLY A 164 12.91 1.72 27.96
CA GLY A 164 12.68 2.83 27.04
C GLY A 164 11.50 3.71 27.46
N GLU A 165 11.36 4.86 26.77
CA GLU A 165 10.29 5.84 27.04
C GLU A 165 8.87 5.29 26.79
N HIS A 166 8.73 4.36 25.84
CA HIS A 166 7.45 3.79 25.43
C HIS A 166 7.20 2.37 25.96
N ASP A 167 8.11 1.88 26.81
CA ASP A 167 7.98 0.58 27.45
C ASP A 167 7.02 0.66 28.63
N ALA A 168 6.37 -0.46 28.94
CA ALA A 168 5.65 -0.60 30.20
C ALA A 168 6.40 -1.54 31.12
N LEU A 169 6.65 -1.05 32.33
CA LEU A 169 7.28 -1.81 33.40
C LEU A 169 6.32 -1.90 34.58
N SER A 170 6.13 -3.12 35.08
CA SER A 170 5.37 -3.37 36.32
C SER A 170 6.10 -4.41 37.17
N PRO A 171 6.39 -4.14 38.45
CA PRO A 171 6.18 -2.86 39.17
C PRO A 171 7.10 -1.72 38.69
N SER A 172 6.95 -0.50 39.21
CA SER A 172 7.78 0.65 38.80
C SER A 172 9.27 0.44 39.13
N PRO A 173 10.21 1.15 38.49
CA PRO A 173 11.64 0.95 38.70
C PRO A 173 12.11 1.09 40.16
N GLN A 174 11.40 1.90 40.97
CA GLN A 174 11.74 2.16 42.37
C GLN A 174 11.02 1.22 43.34
N ALA A 175 10.10 0.36 42.85
CA ALA A 175 9.40 -0.58 43.70
C ALA A 175 10.37 -1.61 44.29
N SER A 176 10.18 -1.94 45.56
CA SER A 176 10.97 -2.98 46.22
C SER A 176 10.61 -4.36 45.67
N VAL A 177 11.63 -5.20 45.47
CA VAL A 177 11.46 -6.56 44.93
C VAL A 177 11.98 -7.60 45.92
N GLY A 178 11.11 -8.55 46.25
CA GLY A 178 11.40 -9.68 47.13
C GLY A 178 11.78 -10.94 46.36
N ASP A 179 12.17 -11.99 47.09
CA ASP A 179 12.38 -13.31 46.53
C ASP A 179 11.07 -13.88 45.95
N GLY A 180 11.15 -14.51 44.78
CA GLY A 180 9.99 -14.93 43.99
C GLY A 180 9.19 -13.80 43.35
N GLY A 181 9.74 -12.57 43.32
CA GLY A 181 9.09 -11.42 42.68
C GLY A 181 8.88 -11.63 41.18
N VAL A 182 7.82 -11.01 40.63
CA VAL A 182 7.55 -11.00 39.19
C VAL A 182 7.66 -9.58 38.67
N ILE A 183 8.54 -9.39 37.69
CA ILE A 183 8.72 -8.14 36.95
C ILE A 183 8.22 -8.38 35.53
N LYS A 184 7.33 -7.53 35.05
CA LYS A 184 6.86 -7.55 33.66
C LYS A 184 7.40 -6.34 32.92
N LEU A 185 8.11 -6.59 31.83
CA LEU A 185 8.62 -5.59 30.89
C LEU A 185 8.00 -5.84 29.52
N GLU A 186 7.19 -4.90 29.04
CA GLU A 186 6.62 -4.89 27.69
C GLU A 186 7.28 -3.79 26.88
N HIS A 187 8.02 -4.15 25.84
CA HIS A 187 8.72 -3.17 25.02
C HIS A 187 7.75 -2.39 24.13
N GLY A 188 7.92 -1.07 24.08
CA GLY A 188 7.28 -0.19 23.12
C GLY A 188 7.84 -0.45 21.72
N ARG A 189 6.94 -0.69 20.77
CA ARG A 189 7.23 -0.92 19.36
C ARG A 189 6.53 0.14 18.52
N HIS A 190 7.29 0.84 17.69
CA HIS A 190 6.72 1.81 16.76
C HIS A 190 6.08 1.08 15.57
N LEU A 191 4.77 1.21 15.42
CA LEU A 191 4.02 0.61 14.33
C LEU A 191 3.52 1.71 13.38
N ASN A 192 4.03 1.71 12.16
CA ASN A 192 3.46 2.48 11.06
C ASN A 192 2.48 1.60 10.29
N LEU A 193 1.19 1.83 10.50
CA LEU A 193 0.12 1.08 9.87
C LEU A 193 -0.40 1.83 8.64
N ILE A 194 -0.36 1.21 7.47
CA ILE A 194 -0.87 1.79 6.22
C ILE A 194 -2.13 1.02 5.81
N VAL A 195 -3.31 1.59 6.04
CA VAL A 195 -4.60 0.97 5.70
C VAL A 195 -5.15 1.60 4.43
N ASP A 196 -5.28 0.83 3.34
CA ASP A 196 -5.74 1.30 2.03
C ASP A 196 -5.01 2.59 1.56
N GLY A 197 -3.71 2.66 1.82
CA GLY A 197 -2.85 3.80 1.48
C GLY A 197 -2.90 4.98 2.46
N VAL A 198 -3.63 4.88 3.57
CA VAL A 198 -3.64 5.90 4.63
C VAL A 198 -2.73 5.44 5.77
N ALA A 199 -1.67 6.21 6.04
CA ALA A 199 -0.71 5.90 7.10
C ALA A 199 -1.20 6.42 8.47
N GLN A 200 -0.95 5.61 9.50
CA GLN A 200 -1.17 5.93 10.90
C GLN A 200 0.01 5.40 11.72
N ASP A 201 0.74 6.30 12.39
CA ASP A 201 1.82 5.95 13.30
C ASP A 201 1.28 5.78 14.72
N SER A 202 1.71 4.73 15.41
CA SER A 202 1.30 4.45 16.80
C SER A 202 2.34 3.62 17.53
N TRP A 203 2.47 3.83 18.84
CA TRP A 203 3.26 2.98 19.72
C TRP A 203 2.38 1.88 20.31
N VAL A 204 2.84 0.62 20.20
CA VAL A 204 2.17 -0.55 20.75
C VAL A 204 3.11 -1.33 21.66
N ARG A 205 2.56 -2.09 22.61
CA ARG A 205 3.33 -2.94 23.53
C ARG A 205 3.13 -4.43 23.25
N ALA A 206 2.38 -4.73 22.19
CA ALA A 206 2.11 -6.07 21.73
C ALA A 206 3.32 -6.67 20.99
N ASP A 207 3.59 -7.96 21.24
CA ASP A 207 4.66 -8.72 20.58
C ASP A 207 4.29 -9.23 19.17
N THR A 208 3.04 -9.07 18.74
CA THR A 208 2.47 -9.65 17.51
C THR A 208 1.49 -8.66 16.89
N LEU A 209 1.34 -8.72 15.57
CA LEU A 209 0.46 -7.80 14.84
C LEU A 209 -1.00 -7.89 15.31
N ALA A 210 -1.51 -9.09 15.57
CA ALA A 210 -2.89 -9.30 16.01
C ALA A 210 -3.16 -8.64 17.37
N ARG A 211 -2.24 -8.81 18.35
CA ARG A 211 -2.33 -8.14 19.65
C ARG A 211 -2.17 -6.62 19.51
N ALA A 212 -1.35 -6.15 18.58
CA ALA A 212 -1.20 -4.72 18.31
C ALA A 212 -2.47 -4.12 17.73
N LEU A 213 -3.10 -4.78 16.75
CA LEU A 213 -4.38 -4.36 16.19
C LEU A 213 -5.49 -4.38 17.26
N ASP A 214 -5.46 -5.34 18.18
CA ASP A 214 -6.37 -5.37 19.33
C ASP A 214 -6.17 -4.19 20.28
N GLN A 215 -4.92 -3.89 20.64
CA GLN A 215 -4.57 -2.72 21.44
C GLN A 215 -5.04 -1.40 20.77
N LEU A 216 -5.01 -1.33 19.44
CA LEU A 216 -5.49 -0.19 18.66
C LEU A 216 -7.01 -0.18 18.44
N GLY A 217 -7.76 -1.15 18.98
CA GLY A 217 -9.21 -1.26 18.78
C GLY A 217 -9.58 -1.52 17.31
N MET A 218 -8.74 -2.23 16.57
CA MET A 218 -8.92 -2.60 15.17
C MET A 218 -9.31 -4.07 14.97
N THR A 219 -9.44 -4.84 16.06
CA THR A 219 -9.95 -6.21 16.01
C THR A 219 -11.28 -6.29 15.28
N GLY A 220 -11.39 -7.20 14.32
CA GLY A 220 -12.61 -7.43 13.55
C GLY A 220 -12.95 -6.36 12.51
N LYS A 221 -12.13 -5.31 12.33
CA LYS A 221 -12.36 -4.29 11.29
C LYS A 221 -11.98 -4.76 9.88
N PHE A 222 -11.17 -5.81 9.79
CA PHE A 222 -10.68 -6.35 8.52
C PHE A 222 -11.38 -7.67 8.21
N ALA A 223 -12.06 -7.74 7.06
CA ALA A 223 -12.72 -8.97 6.61
C ALA A 223 -11.69 -10.06 6.27
N ASN A 224 -12.10 -11.32 6.41
CA ASN A 224 -11.33 -12.47 5.94
C ASN A 224 -11.04 -12.32 4.45
N GLY A 225 -9.77 -12.44 4.06
CA GLY A 225 -9.30 -12.19 2.68
C GLY A 225 -8.70 -10.81 2.45
N SER A 226 -8.69 -9.92 3.45
CA SER A 226 -7.88 -8.70 3.39
C SER A 226 -6.39 -9.05 3.29
N PHE A 227 -5.64 -8.27 2.53
CA PHE A 227 -4.20 -8.46 2.38
C PHE A 227 -3.46 -7.80 3.54
N PHE A 228 -2.44 -8.49 4.06
CA PHE A 228 -1.52 -7.97 5.06
C PHE A 228 -0.08 -8.19 4.58
N SER A 229 0.77 -7.18 4.67
CA SER A 229 2.21 -7.32 4.37
C SER A 229 2.96 -8.19 5.39
N MET A 230 2.34 -8.45 6.54
CA MET A 230 2.83 -9.28 7.63
C MET A 230 1.67 -10.13 8.16
N ALA A 231 1.91 -11.41 8.48
CA ALA A 231 0.87 -12.26 9.04
C ALA A 231 0.38 -11.73 10.41
N PRO A 232 -0.93 -11.77 10.73
CA PRO A 232 -1.44 -11.25 12.00
C PRO A 232 -0.76 -11.87 13.23
N ASN A 233 -0.40 -13.14 13.20
CA ASN A 233 0.30 -13.82 14.29
C ASN A 233 1.84 -13.72 14.21
N ALA A 234 2.39 -12.98 13.25
CA ALA A 234 3.84 -12.80 13.15
C ALA A 234 4.35 -11.92 14.30
N PRO A 235 5.56 -12.22 14.84
CA PRO A 235 6.20 -11.37 15.84
C PRO A 235 6.45 -9.96 15.31
N LEU A 236 6.16 -8.95 16.12
CA LEU A 236 6.52 -7.56 15.87
C LEU A 236 7.93 -7.27 16.41
N PRO A 237 8.86 -6.82 15.54
CA PRO A 237 10.21 -6.47 15.96
C PRO A 237 10.22 -5.33 17.00
N VAL A 238 11.17 -5.39 17.93
CA VAL A 238 11.34 -4.37 18.98
C VAL A 238 11.64 -2.98 18.39
N GLN A 239 12.41 -2.93 17.30
CA GLN A 239 12.71 -1.70 16.55
C GLN A 239 11.50 -1.09 15.82
N GLY A 240 10.34 -1.77 15.83
CA GLY A 240 9.14 -1.36 15.11
C GLY A 240 8.95 -2.03 13.75
N ALA A 241 7.81 -1.73 13.11
CA ALA A 241 7.44 -2.27 11.82
C ALA A 241 6.57 -1.31 11.01
N THR A 242 6.67 -1.38 9.68
CA THR A 242 5.67 -0.82 8.77
C THR A 242 4.81 -1.96 8.24
N VAL A 243 3.49 -1.85 8.43
CA VAL A 243 2.53 -2.88 8.02
C VAL A 243 1.50 -2.26 7.09
N THR A 244 1.41 -2.81 5.88
CA THR A 244 0.37 -2.43 4.92
C THR A 244 -0.79 -3.41 5.01
N ILE A 245 -2.00 -2.88 5.17
CA ILE A 245 -3.25 -3.62 5.13
C ILE A 245 -4.08 -3.08 3.98
N ASN A 246 -4.43 -3.94 3.02
CA ASN A 246 -5.41 -3.58 2.00
C ASN A 246 -6.70 -4.35 2.27
N THR A 247 -7.78 -3.62 2.51
CA THR A 247 -9.07 -4.22 2.86
C THR A 247 -9.63 -5.00 1.68
N LEU A 248 -10.29 -6.12 1.97
CA LEU A 248 -11.11 -6.82 0.98
C LEU A 248 -12.32 -5.96 0.61
N LYS A 249 -12.54 -5.77 -0.68
CA LYS A 249 -13.60 -4.94 -1.25
C LYS A 249 -14.42 -5.78 -2.22
N HIS A 250 -15.73 -5.62 -2.16
CA HIS A 250 -16.67 -6.10 -3.17
C HIS A 250 -16.95 -4.96 -4.14
N VAL A 251 -16.70 -5.15 -5.42
CA VAL A 251 -16.86 -4.11 -6.44
C VAL A 251 -17.60 -4.64 -7.65
N THR A 252 -18.25 -3.74 -8.38
CA THR A 252 -18.93 -4.06 -9.63
C THR A 252 -18.07 -3.59 -10.79
N LEU A 253 -17.67 -4.50 -11.68
CA LEU A 253 -16.90 -4.20 -12.87
C LEU A 253 -17.81 -4.10 -14.09
N TYR A 254 -17.76 -2.96 -14.77
CA TYR A 254 -18.33 -2.71 -16.09
C TYR A 254 -17.18 -2.64 -17.09
N ASP A 255 -17.03 -3.67 -17.92
CA ASP A 255 -15.91 -3.77 -18.88
C ASP A 255 -16.43 -3.68 -20.32
N GLY A 256 -16.32 -2.49 -20.92
CA GLY A 256 -16.83 -2.22 -22.25
C GLY A 256 -18.35 -2.37 -22.33
N GLY A 257 -18.81 -3.14 -23.32
CA GLY A 257 -20.23 -3.46 -23.52
C GLY A 257 -20.68 -4.77 -22.86
N ALA A 258 -19.84 -5.39 -22.03
CA ALA A 258 -20.18 -6.65 -21.35
C ALA A 258 -21.12 -6.40 -20.15
N ASP A 259 -21.89 -7.43 -19.78
CA ASP A 259 -22.72 -7.39 -18.57
C ASP A 259 -21.86 -7.14 -17.32
N PRO A 260 -22.37 -6.37 -16.33
CA PRO A 260 -21.65 -6.07 -15.11
C PRO A 260 -21.36 -7.33 -14.28
N ARG A 261 -20.15 -7.39 -13.71
CA ARG A 261 -19.70 -8.52 -12.89
C ARG A 261 -19.32 -8.09 -11.49
N GLN A 262 -19.81 -8.83 -10.49
CA GLN A 262 -19.36 -8.70 -9.11
C GLN A 262 -18.00 -9.37 -8.96
N VAL A 263 -17.02 -8.64 -8.42
CA VAL A 263 -15.68 -9.15 -8.16
C VAL A 263 -15.19 -8.71 -6.78
N THR A 264 -14.31 -9.51 -6.21
CA THR A 264 -13.63 -9.18 -4.94
C THR A 264 -12.18 -8.84 -5.21
N THR A 265 -11.67 -7.83 -4.52
CA THR A 265 -10.29 -7.36 -4.70
C THR A 265 -9.74 -6.75 -3.41
N THR A 266 -8.42 -6.76 -3.26
CA THR A 266 -7.70 -5.94 -2.26
C THR A 266 -7.00 -4.75 -2.90
N ALA A 267 -7.30 -4.43 -4.15
CA ALA A 267 -6.72 -3.25 -4.81
C ALA A 267 -7.12 -1.95 -4.10
N VAL A 268 -6.20 -0.98 -4.10
CA VAL A 268 -6.41 0.36 -3.55
C VAL A 268 -6.75 1.34 -4.67
N THR A 269 -6.15 1.18 -5.85
CA THR A 269 -6.38 2.03 -7.03
C THR A 269 -6.96 1.25 -8.20
N ALA A 270 -7.58 1.94 -9.15
CA ALA A 270 -8.00 1.37 -10.43
C ALA A 270 -6.85 0.67 -11.16
N ALA A 271 -5.63 1.24 -11.15
CA ALA A 271 -4.45 0.59 -11.74
C ALA A 271 -4.14 -0.77 -11.11
N ASP A 272 -4.18 -0.85 -9.77
CA ASP A 272 -3.91 -2.10 -9.05
C ASP A 272 -5.03 -3.11 -9.28
N PHE A 273 -6.27 -2.65 -9.39
CA PHE A 273 -7.42 -3.49 -9.68
C PHE A 273 -7.35 -4.12 -11.07
N LEU A 274 -6.97 -3.35 -12.08
CA LEU A 274 -6.76 -3.90 -13.42
C LEU A 274 -5.69 -5.01 -13.40
N LYS A 275 -4.58 -4.81 -12.68
CA LYS A 275 -3.54 -5.84 -12.53
C LYS A 275 -4.05 -7.08 -11.80
N ASP A 276 -4.74 -6.88 -10.67
CA ASP A 276 -5.33 -7.95 -9.86
C ASP A 276 -6.32 -8.81 -10.66
N GLN A 277 -7.13 -8.17 -11.52
CA GLN A 277 -8.10 -8.83 -12.39
C GLN A 277 -7.50 -9.29 -13.73
N ASN A 278 -6.19 -9.15 -13.94
CA ASN A 278 -5.48 -9.44 -15.20
C ASN A 278 -6.10 -8.76 -16.44
N LEU A 279 -6.58 -7.53 -16.26
CA LEU A 279 -7.14 -6.70 -17.32
C LEU A 279 -6.07 -5.73 -17.85
N THR A 280 -5.93 -5.69 -19.17
CA THR A 280 -5.04 -4.75 -19.87
C THR A 280 -5.88 -3.75 -20.65
N LEU A 281 -5.47 -2.48 -20.67
CA LEU A 281 -6.11 -1.44 -21.46
C LEU A 281 -5.46 -1.35 -22.85
N GLY A 282 -6.28 -1.26 -23.89
CA GLY A 282 -5.85 -0.83 -25.21
C GLY A 282 -5.42 0.65 -25.22
N PRO A 283 -4.83 1.12 -26.34
CA PRO A 283 -4.32 2.48 -26.46
C PRO A 283 -5.40 3.57 -26.31
N ASP A 284 -6.63 3.26 -26.72
CA ASP A 284 -7.80 4.16 -26.68
C ASP A 284 -8.82 3.77 -25.59
N ASP A 285 -8.48 2.79 -24.75
CA ASP A 285 -9.30 2.39 -23.61
C ASP A 285 -9.04 3.31 -22.43
N ALA A 286 -10.04 3.46 -21.57
CA ALA A 286 -9.94 4.30 -20.38
C ALA A 286 -10.70 3.69 -19.19
N VAL A 287 -10.27 4.03 -17.98
CA VAL A 287 -11.05 3.79 -16.76
C VAL A 287 -11.66 5.12 -16.33
N ASP A 288 -12.95 5.13 -16.03
CA ASP A 288 -13.61 6.32 -15.51
C ASP A 288 -13.00 6.73 -14.16
N GLY A 289 -12.74 8.03 -13.98
CA GLY A 289 -11.99 8.54 -12.83
C GLY A 289 -10.46 8.33 -12.90
N GLY A 290 -9.97 7.63 -13.92
CA GLY A 290 -8.55 7.43 -14.19
C GLY A 290 -7.89 6.35 -13.34
N LEU A 291 -6.62 6.03 -13.67
CA LEU A 291 -5.88 4.92 -13.04
C LEU A 291 -5.59 5.10 -11.54
N GLN A 292 -5.61 6.34 -11.04
CA GLN A 292 -5.39 6.65 -9.62
C GLN A 292 -6.71 6.76 -8.82
N PHE A 293 -7.85 6.49 -9.46
CA PHE A 293 -9.13 6.41 -8.76
C PHE A 293 -9.03 5.42 -7.60
N LYS A 294 -9.39 5.88 -6.39
CA LYS A 294 -9.36 5.05 -5.18
C LYS A 294 -10.57 4.15 -5.14
N ILE A 295 -10.33 2.84 -4.98
CA ILE A 295 -11.39 1.84 -4.90
C ILE A 295 -11.81 1.67 -3.45
N THR A 296 -13.12 1.77 -3.22
CA THR A 296 -13.77 1.52 -1.94
C THR A 296 -14.67 0.29 -2.02
N ASN A 297 -15.10 -0.24 -0.87
CA ASN A 297 -16.08 -1.32 -0.85
C ASN A 297 -17.42 -0.82 -1.43
N GLY A 298 -18.01 -1.59 -2.34
CA GLY A 298 -19.20 -1.22 -3.11
C GLY A 298 -18.92 -0.31 -4.32
N ALA A 299 -17.66 -0.01 -4.63
CA ALA A 299 -17.33 0.83 -5.79
C ALA A 299 -17.72 0.16 -7.11
N GLU A 300 -18.00 1.00 -8.11
CA GLU A 300 -18.15 0.59 -9.50
C GLU A 300 -16.91 1.00 -10.28
N VAL A 301 -16.35 0.06 -11.05
CA VAL A 301 -15.21 0.31 -11.92
C VAL A 301 -15.71 0.20 -13.36
N HIS A 302 -15.72 1.33 -14.06
CA HIS A 302 -16.16 1.43 -15.45
C HIS A 302 -14.94 1.54 -16.36
N ILE A 303 -14.80 0.58 -17.28
CA ILE A 303 -13.77 0.55 -18.31
C ILE A 303 -14.44 0.81 -19.66
N SER A 304 -14.07 1.91 -20.30
CA SER A 304 -14.47 2.21 -21.67
C SER A 304 -13.53 1.49 -22.64
N ARG A 305 -14.07 0.60 -23.47
CA ARG A 305 -13.32 -0.10 -24.52
C ARG A 305 -13.56 0.57 -25.87
N THR A 306 -12.50 1.13 -26.46
CA THR A 306 -12.59 1.82 -27.75
C THR A 306 -11.85 1.03 -28.82
N GLY A 307 -12.60 0.53 -29.80
CA GLY A 307 -12.07 -0.22 -30.94
C GLY A 307 -12.14 0.60 -32.23
N VAL A 308 -11.14 0.44 -33.10
CA VAL A 308 -11.16 0.99 -34.46
C VAL A 308 -11.01 -0.16 -35.45
N SER A 309 -12.00 -0.33 -36.32
CA SER A 309 -11.98 -1.35 -37.38
C SER A 309 -12.07 -0.70 -38.76
N VAL A 310 -11.56 -1.40 -39.77
CA VAL A 310 -11.71 -1.00 -41.17
C VAL A 310 -12.50 -2.09 -41.87
N ILE A 311 -13.68 -1.72 -42.37
CA ILE A 311 -14.58 -2.64 -43.06
C ILE A 311 -14.72 -2.22 -44.52
N ASN A 312 -14.93 -3.22 -45.38
CA ASN A 312 -15.31 -3.00 -46.78
C ASN A 312 -16.79 -3.33 -46.91
N GLN A 313 -17.59 -2.33 -47.31
CA GLN A 313 -19.02 -2.47 -47.48
C GLN A 313 -19.39 -2.22 -48.94
N GLN A 314 -20.17 -3.12 -49.53
CA GLN A 314 -20.65 -2.98 -50.89
C GLN A 314 -21.94 -2.17 -50.90
N GLU A 315 -21.97 -1.11 -51.70
CA GLU A 315 -23.11 -0.20 -51.83
C GLU A 315 -23.54 -0.06 -53.28
N THR A 316 -24.79 0.34 -53.45
CA THR A 316 -25.40 0.55 -54.76
C THR A 316 -25.18 2.00 -55.19
N ILE A 317 -24.80 2.22 -56.46
CA ILE A 317 -24.74 3.55 -57.07
C ILE A 317 -26.01 3.74 -57.90
N ASP A 318 -26.77 4.78 -57.59
CA ASP A 318 -27.95 5.12 -58.38
C ASP A 318 -27.58 5.50 -59.83
N PRO A 319 -28.37 5.06 -60.83
CA PRO A 319 -28.17 5.47 -62.23
C PRO A 319 -28.15 6.99 -62.41
N PRO A 320 -27.11 7.57 -63.05
CA PRO A 320 -27.13 8.98 -63.39
C PRO A 320 -28.25 9.26 -64.40
N VAL A 321 -28.92 10.40 -64.26
CA VAL A 321 -30.06 10.76 -65.13
C VAL A 321 -29.55 11.44 -66.39
N GLN A 322 -29.89 10.87 -67.56
CA GLN A 322 -29.71 11.48 -68.86
C GLN A 322 -31.06 11.95 -69.40
N GLN A 323 -31.17 13.24 -69.72
CA GLN A 323 -32.40 13.84 -70.22
C GLN A 323 -32.34 14.02 -71.74
N ILE A 324 -33.40 13.60 -72.44
CA ILE A 324 -33.56 13.77 -73.88
C ILE A 324 -34.82 14.59 -74.15
N GLN A 325 -34.69 15.67 -74.93
CA GLN A 325 -35.84 16.47 -75.33
C GLN A 325 -36.70 15.73 -76.34
N ASP A 326 -38.01 15.83 -76.18
CA ASP A 326 -38.98 15.11 -76.98
C ASP A 326 -40.10 16.02 -77.44
N ASN A 327 -40.05 16.42 -78.72
CA ASN A 327 -41.03 17.31 -79.34
C ASN A 327 -42.39 16.62 -79.62
N THR A 328 -42.54 15.33 -79.31
CA THR A 328 -43.81 14.60 -79.43
C THR A 328 -44.60 14.55 -78.12
N LEU A 329 -43.95 14.83 -76.99
CA LEU A 329 -44.54 14.82 -75.65
C LEU A 329 -44.80 16.25 -75.17
N ASP A 330 -45.97 16.48 -74.58
CA ASP A 330 -46.37 17.82 -74.11
C ASP A 330 -45.33 18.44 -73.18
N ALA A 331 -45.09 19.74 -73.37
CA ALA A 331 -44.16 20.51 -72.55
C ALA A 331 -44.36 20.24 -71.04
N GLY A 332 -43.27 19.90 -70.35
CA GLY A 332 -43.25 19.66 -68.90
C GLY A 332 -43.60 18.23 -68.47
N LYS A 333 -44.13 17.38 -69.36
CA LYS A 333 -44.26 15.95 -69.06
C LYS A 333 -42.89 15.28 -69.06
N GLN A 334 -42.69 14.32 -68.16
CA GLN A 334 -41.49 13.49 -68.10
C GLN A 334 -41.88 12.03 -68.21
N VAL A 335 -41.18 11.28 -69.05
CA VAL A 335 -41.37 9.84 -69.21
C VAL A 335 -40.02 9.15 -69.09
N VAL A 336 -39.94 8.17 -68.20
CA VAL A 336 -38.76 7.28 -68.11
C VAL A 336 -38.79 6.36 -69.32
N GLN A 337 -37.80 6.49 -70.21
CA GLN A 337 -37.65 5.63 -71.38
C GLN A 337 -36.84 4.37 -71.03
N ASP A 338 -35.72 4.53 -70.33
CA ASP A 338 -34.91 3.43 -69.79
C ASP A 338 -34.63 3.74 -68.31
N PRO A 339 -34.99 2.87 -67.35
CA PRO A 339 -34.67 3.08 -65.94
C PRO A 339 -33.16 3.06 -65.63
N GLY A 340 -32.32 2.64 -66.58
CA GLY A 340 -30.90 2.44 -66.38
C GLY A 340 -30.61 1.13 -65.63
N MET A 341 -29.37 0.96 -65.19
CA MET A 341 -28.99 -0.11 -64.26
C MET A 341 -28.12 0.46 -63.16
N PRO A 342 -28.41 0.15 -61.89
CA PRO A 342 -27.59 0.62 -60.79
C PRO A 342 -26.17 0.08 -60.92
N GLY A 343 -25.21 0.91 -60.54
CA GLY A 343 -23.82 0.52 -60.37
C GLY A 343 -23.59 -0.11 -59.01
N GLN A 344 -22.36 -0.54 -58.77
CA GLN A 344 -21.92 -1.04 -57.48
C GLN A 344 -20.55 -0.46 -57.14
N GLN A 345 -20.38 -0.09 -55.89
CA GLN A 345 -19.11 0.36 -55.34
C GLN A 345 -18.78 -0.39 -54.06
N LEU A 346 -17.48 -0.56 -53.83
CA LEU A 346 -16.95 -0.99 -52.55
C LEU A 346 -16.47 0.25 -51.81
N VAL A 347 -17.11 0.54 -50.67
CA VAL A 347 -16.75 1.65 -49.81
C VAL A 347 -15.97 1.10 -48.62
N THR A 348 -14.77 1.62 -48.38
CA THR A 348 -13.99 1.27 -47.21
C THR A 348 -14.29 2.29 -46.11
N TYR A 349 -14.83 1.81 -44.99
CA TYR A 349 -15.12 2.62 -43.81
C TYR A 349 -14.13 2.33 -42.69
N ARG A 350 -13.74 3.38 -41.97
CA ARG A 350 -13.23 3.27 -40.61
C ARG A 350 -14.41 3.40 -39.66
N ILE A 351 -14.64 2.38 -38.86
CA ILE A 351 -15.67 2.36 -37.81
C ILE A 351 -14.97 2.49 -36.47
N THR A 352 -15.44 3.42 -35.65
CA THR A 352 -15.00 3.55 -34.25
C THR A 352 -16.15 3.11 -33.35
N GLU A 353 -15.88 2.10 -32.53
CA GLU A 353 -16.85 1.53 -31.60
C GLU A 353 -16.39 1.83 -30.18
N ARG A 354 -17.32 2.26 -29.32
CA ARG A 354 -17.09 2.40 -27.89
C ARG A 354 -18.08 1.51 -27.17
N ASN A 355 -17.58 0.62 -26.32
CA ASN A 355 -18.39 -0.33 -25.56
C ASN A 355 -19.32 -1.18 -26.46
N GLY A 356 -18.87 -1.50 -27.68
CA GLY A 356 -19.63 -2.27 -28.67
C GLY A 356 -20.65 -1.46 -29.49
N GLU A 357 -20.79 -0.16 -29.27
CA GLU A 357 -21.68 0.71 -30.04
C GLU A 357 -20.89 1.57 -31.04
N GLU A 358 -21.37 1.67 -32.28
CA GLU A 358 -20.78 2.52 -33.32
C GLU A 358 -20.93 4.00 -32.94
N THR A 359 -19.80 4.68 -32.68
CA THR A 359 -19.77 6.10 -32.32
C THR A 359 -19.39 7.00 -33.49
N ALA A 360 -18.63 6.48 -34.45
CA ALA A 360 -18.25 7.20 -35.65
C ALA A 360 -18.03 6.26 -36.84
N ARG A 361 -18.39 6.75 -38.03
CA ARG A 361 -18.14 6.11 -39.32
C ARG A 361 -17.56 7.10 -40.29
N GLN A 362 -16.35 6.81 -40.77
CA GLN A 362 -15.64 7.65 -41.74
C GLN A 362 -15.38 6.88 -43.03
N GLN A 363 -15.84 7.42 -44.16
CA GLN A 363 -15.49 6.90 -45.48
C GLN A 363 -14.01 7.20 -45.78
N LEU A 364 -13.21 6.16 -46.00
CA LEU A 364 -11.79 6.29 -46.34
C LEU A 364 -11.56 6.28 -47.84
N SER A 365 -12.22 5.38 -48.56
CA SER A 365 -12.06 5.22 -50.00
C SER A 365 -13.30 4.61 -50.64
N VAL A 366 -13.42 4.83 -51.95
CA VAL A 366 -14.49 4.28 -52.78
C VAL A 366 -13.84 3.66 -54.02
N LYS A 367 -14.21 2.41 -54.32
CA LYS A 367 -13.82 1.72 -55.56
C LYS A 367 -15.06 1.29 -56.31
N VAL A 368 -15.30 1.87 -57.48
CA VAL A 368 -16.40 1.44 -58.35
C VAL A 368 -16.08 0.04 -58.90
N LEU A 369 -16.97 -0.91 -58.64
CA LEU A 369 -16.88 -2.29 -59.12
C LEU A 369 -17.63 -2.43 -60.45
N VAL A 370 -18.84 -1.88 -60.51
CA VAL A 370 -19.71 -1.90 -61.69
C VAL A 370 -20.19 -0.48 -61.95
N GLN A 371 -19.91 0.03 -63.15
CA GLN A 371 -20.38 1.35 -63.56
C GLN A 371 -21.90 1.34 -63.74
N ALA A 372 -22.59 2.35 -63.23
CA ALA A 372 -24.03 2.50 -63.41
C ALA A 372 -24.35 2.84 -64.88
N ARG A 373 -25.39 2.21 -65.44
CA ARG A 373 -25.91 2.60 -66.76
C ARG A 373 -26.93 3.73 -66.56
N PRO A 374 -26.78 4.88 -67.23
CA PRO A 374 -27.65 6.02 -67.04
C PRO A 374 -29.13 5.69 -67.27
N LYS A 375 -29.99 6.33 -66.46
CA LYS A 375 -31.44 6.35 -66.63
C LYS A 375 -31.79 7.40 -67.68
N ILE A 376 -32.50 7.01 -68.74
CA ILE A 376 -32.93 7.92 -69.79
C ILE A 376 -34.33 8.42 -69.49
N ILE A 377 -34.48 9.74 -69.35
CA ILE A 377 -35.76 10.41 -69.17
C ILE A 377 -36.02 11.31 -70.39
N ARG A 378 -37.15 11.09 -71.06
CA ARG A 378 -37.65 12.00 -72.11
C ARG A 378 -38.41 13.13 -71.46
N ILE A 379 -38.05 14.37 -71.79
CA ILE A 379 -38.73 15.58 -71.35
C ILE A 379 -39.47 16.17 -72.53
N GLY A 380 -40.77 16.35 -72.36
CA GLY A 380 -41.63 16.90 -73.38
C GLY A 380 -41.28 18.33 -73.70
N THR A 381 -41.15 18.61 -75.00
CA THR A 381 -40.95 19.95 -75.58
C THR A 381 -41.99 20.26 -76.66
N LYS A 382 -43.00 19.39 -76.84
CA LYS A 382 -44.08 19.62 -77.79
C LYS A 382 -44.81 20.92 -77.42
N GLN A 383 -44.77 21.87 -78.34
CA GLN A 383 -45.59 23.05 -78.26
C GLN A 383 -47.05 22.68 -78.55
N PRO A 384 -48.02 23.26 -77.82
CA PRO A 384 -49.42 22.99 -78.07
C PRO A 384 -49.79 23.41 -79.50
N ASP A 385 -50.51 22.53 -80.20
CA ASP A 385 -51.02 22.82 -81.54
C ASP A 385 -52.22 23.77 -81.42
N ILE A 386 -52.06 24.98 -81.94
CA ILE A 386 -53.05 26.05 -81.79
C ILE A 386 -53.79 26.23 -83.10
N SER A 387 -54.83 25.42 -83.28
CA SER A 387 -55.83 25.71 -84.29
C SER A 387 -56.43 27.11 -84.03
N ASN A 388 -56.42 27.96 -85.06
CA ASN A 388 -56.83 29.38 -85.02
C ASN A 388 -55.92 30.33 -84.20
N GLY A 389 -54.61 30.10 -84.10
CA GLY A 389 -53.69 31.04 -83.43
C GLY A 389 -53.82 32.52 -83.89
N GLY A 390 -54.07 32.74 -85.18
CA GLY A 390 -54.28 34.10 -85.73
C GLY A 390 -55.51 34.84 -85.20
N LEU A 391 -56.52 34.12 -84.70
CA LEU A 391 -57.67 34.72 -84.02
C LEU A 391 -57.25 35.30 -82.67
N TRP A 392 -56.48 34.54 -81.90
CA TRP A 392 -55.93 34.96 -80.61
C TRP A 392 -54.91 36.08 -80.74
N ASP A 393 -54.16 36.14 -81.85
CA ASP A 393 -53.25 37.25 -82.15
C ASP A 393 -53.97 38.58 -82.33
N ARG A 394 -55.13 38.58 -83.03
CA ARG A 394 -55.95 39.79 -83.16
C ARG A 394 -56.52 40.25 -81.82
N LEU A 395 -56.85 39.29 -80.97
CA LEU A 395 -57.29 39.59 -79.61
C LEU A 395 -56.15 40.21 -78.79
N ALA A 396 -54.97 39.59 -78.80
CA ALA A 396 -53.78 40.12 -78.14
C ALA A 396 -53.33 41.47 -78.69
N GLN A 397 -53.56 41.74 -79.99
CA GLN A 397 -53.30 43.06 -80.58
C GLN A 397 -54.20 44.15 -79.98
N CYS A 398 -55.45 43.83 -79.69
CA CYS A 398 -56.37 44.76 -79.03
C CYS A 398 -56.08 44.88 -77.53
N GLU A 399 -55.74 43.77 -76.86
CA GLU A 399 -55.55 43.71 -75.41
C GLU A 399 -54.19 44.24 -74.94
N SER A 400 -53.10 43.92 -75.65
CA SER A 400 -51.73 44.26 -75.25
C SER A 400 -50.85 44.83 -76.37
N THR A 401 -51.45 45.24 -77.50
CA THR A 401 -50.71 45.65 -78.71
C THR A 401 -49.78 44.53 -79.24
N GLY A 402 -50.16 43.27 -79.00
CA GLY A 402 -49.43 42.10 -79.48
C GLY A 402 -48.23 41.71 -78.60
N ASN A 403 -48.03 42.38 -77.46
CA ASN A 403 -46.96 42.05 -76.53
C ASN A 403 -47.36 40.87 -75.62
N TRP A 404 -46.87 39.67 -75.93
CA TRP A 404 -47.14 38.46 -75.15
C TRP A 404 -46.43 38.41 -73.79
N ALA A 405 -45.39 39.22 -73.59
CA ALA A 405 -44.70 39.35 -72.31
C ALA A 405 -45.14 40.60 -71.53
N ALA A 406 -46.32 41.16 -71.83
CA ALA A 406 -46.80 42.38 -71.18
C ALA A 406 -46.95 42.20 -69.66
N ASN A 407 -46.29 43.07 -68.91
CA ASN A 407 -46.44 43.20 -67.46
C ASN A 407 -46.32 44.69 -67.10
N THR A 408 -47.43 45.41 -67.22
CA THR A 408 -47.46 46.88 -67.06
C THR A 408 -47.78 47.33 -65.64
N GLY A 409 -47.92 46.39 -64.69
CA GLY A 409 -48.32 46.68 -63.31
C GLY A 409 -49.79 47.05 -63.13
N ASN A 410 -50.63 46.91 -64.17
CA ASN A 410 -52.06 47.21 -64.13
C ASN A 410 -52.94 46.08 -63.55
N GLY A 411 -52.33 45.03 -62.99
CA GLY A 411 -53.02 43.85 -62.45
C GLY A 411 -53.36 42.76 -63.47
N PHE A 412 -53.01 42.97 -64.74
CA PHE A 412 -53.19 42.01 -65.83
C PHE A 412 -51.85 41.69 -66.50
N GLU A 413 -51.72 40.46 -66.98
CA GLU A 413 -50.46 39.86 -67.40
C GLU A 413 -50.59 39.15 -68.75
N GLY A 414 -49.53 39.23 -69.56
CA GLY A 414 -49.40 38.53 -70.83
C GLY A 414 -50.17 39.16 -71.99
N GLY A 415 -50.11 38.52 -73.16
CA GLY A 415 -50.68 39.01 -74.41
C GLY A 415 -52.20 39.13 -74.40
N LEU A 416 -52.85 38.31 -73.58
CA LEU A 416 -54.31 38.25 -73.45
C LEU A 416 -54.81 38.85 -72.14
N GLN A 417 -53.95 39.62 -71.44
CA GLN A 417 -54.30 40.37 -70.24
C GLN A 417 -55.01 39.51 -69.17
N PHE A 418 -54.40 38.40 -68.75
CA PHE A 418 -54.93 37.56 -67.65
C PHE A 418 -54.73 38.25 -66.30
N THR A 419 -55.69 38.15 -65.38
CA THR A 419 -55.37 38.31 -63.97
C THR A 419 -54.61 37.06 -63.49
N ASN A 420 -53.64 37.23 -62.57
CA ASN A 420 -52.88 36.09 -62.06
C ASN A 420 -53.79 35.02 -61.40
N SER A 421 -54.88 35.44 -60.76
CA SER A 421 -55.89 34.54 -60.20
C SER A 421 -56.55 33.65 -61.26
N THR A 422 -56.94 34.23 -62.40
CA THR A 422 -57.56 33.49 -63.51
C THR A 422 -56.54 32.61 -64.22
N TRP A 423 -55.31 33.11 -64.42
CA TRP A 423 -54.20 32.33 -64.98
C TRP A 423 -53.99 31.02 -64.21
N LEU A 424 -53.85 31.11 -62.90
CA LEU A 424 -53.67 29.94 -62.04
C LEU A 424 -54.92 29.07 -61.98
N ALA A 425 -56.12 29.65 -61.88
CA ALA A 425 -57.38 28.91 -61.80
C ALA A 425 -57.64 28.01 -63.03
N TYR A 426 -57.20 28.41 -64.22
CA TYR A 426 -57.36 27.64 -65.46
C TYR A 426 -56.15 26.76 -65.81
N GLY A 427 -55.22 26.61 -64.86
CA GLY A 427 -54.08 25.69 -64.95
C GLY A 427 -52.87 26.25 -65.68
N GLY A 428 -52.74 27.58 -65.79
CA GLY A 428 -51.56 28.24 -66.36
C GLY A 428 -50.28 28.04 -65.55
N GLY A 429 -50.42 27.76 -64.25
CA GLY A 429 -49.32 27.39 -63.36
C GLY A 429 -48.51 26.18 -63.81
N ALA A 430 -49.06 25.32 -64.69
CA ALA A 430 -48.31 24.20 -65.28
C ALA A 430 -47.27 24.66 -66.32
N TYR A 431 -47.40 25.87 -66.86
CA TYR A 431 -46.47 26.44 -67.84
C TYR A 431 -45.56 27.49 -67.22
N ALA A 432 -46.11 28.41 -66.42
CA ALA A 432 -45.37 29.42 -65.67
C ALA A 432 -46.21 29.96 -64.51
N GLN A 433 -45.56 30.52 -63.48
CA GLN A 433 -46.25 31.09 -62.32
C GLN A 433 -47.12 32.29 -62.69
N HIS A 434 -46.68 33.09 -63.66
CA HIS A 434 -47.37 34.27 -64.18
C HIS A 434 -47.59 34.16 -65.69
N ALA A 435 -48.65 34.79 -66.22
CA ALA A 435 -49.01 34.64 -67.64
C ALA A 435 -47.93 35.23 -68.56
N TYR A 436 -47.33 36.37 -68.20
CA TYR A 436 -46.30 37.05 -68.99
C TYR A 436 -44.97 36.26 -69.10
N GLN A 437 -44.79 35.22 -68.27
CA GLN A 437 -43.61 34.34 -68.29
C GLN A 437 -43.80 33.13 -69.23
N ALA A 438 -45.05 32.85 -69.64
CA ALA A 438 -45.38 31.73 -70.52
C ALA A 438 -45.28 32.14 -72.00
N SER A 439 -45.01 31.16 -72.88
CA SER A 439 -44.99 31.41 -74.33
C SER A 439 -46.37 31.83 -74.84
N ARG A 440 -46.40 32.50 -76.00
CA ARG A 440 -47.64 32.84 -76.71
C ARG A 440 -48.58 31.64 -76.79
N GLU A 441 -48.06 30.50 -77.18
CA GLU A 441 -48.83 29.28 -77.40
C GLU A 441 -49.41 28.76 -76.06
N GLN A 442 -48.60 28.76 -75.00
CA GLN A 442 -49.05 28.37 -73.67
C GLN A 442 -50.16 29.30 -73.15
N GLN A 443 -50.05 30.62 -73.39
CA GLN A 443 -51.08 31.58 -73.01
C GLN A 443 -52.39 31.35 -73.76
N ILE A 444 -52.31 31.05 -75.06
CA ILE A 444 -53.50 30.75 -75.86
C ILE A 444 -54.18 29.46 -75.41
N VAL A 445 -53.45 28.42 -75.01
CA VAL A 445 -54.06 27.19 -74.45
C VAL A 445 -54.88 27.50 -73.22
N ILE A 446 -54.36 28.32 -72.30
CA ILE A 446 -55.11 28.73 -71.11
C ILE A 446 -56.31 29.61 -71.50
N ALA A 447 -56.15 30.48 -72.50
CA ALA A 447 -57.23 31.33 -73.00
C ALA A 447 -58.37 30.51 -73.61
N GLN A 448 -58.06 29.44 -74.33
CA GLN A 448 -59.06 28.50 -74.84
C GLN A 448 -59.83 27.82 -73.71
N ARG A 449 -59.18 27.46 -72.59
CA ARG A 449 -59.88 26.90 -71.41
C ARG A 449 -60.80 27.93 -70.75
N VAL A 450 -60.34 29.18 -70.62
CA VAL A 450 -61.17 30.28 -70.12
C VAL A 450 -62.37 30.51 -71.04
N GLN A 451 -62.14 30.54 -72.35
CA GLN A 451 -63.20 30.72 -73.35
C GLN A 451 -64.20 29.55 -73.35
N ALA A 452 -63.75 28.31 -73.16
CA ALA A 452 -64.66 27.18 -73.03
C ALA A 452 -65.51 27.25 -71.75
N GLY A 453 -64.97 27.76 -70.65
CA GLY A 453 -65.67 27.86 -69.36
C GLY A 453 -66.56 29.10 -69.19
N GLN A 454 -66.17 30.24 -69.79
CA GLN A 454 -66.82 31.55 -69.59
C GLN A 454 -67.34 32.17 -70.89
N GLY A 455 -67.09 31.54 -72.04
CA GLY A 455 -67.32 32.16 -73.35
C GLY A 455 -66.36 33.32 -73.63
N TRP A 456 -66.64 34.09 -74.69
CA TRP A 456 -65.89 35.30 -75.03
C TRP A 456 -66.13 36.48 -74.07
N GLY A 457 -66.97 36.31 -73.04
CA GLY A 457 -67.26 37.30 -72.01
C GLY A 457 -66.05 37.67 -71.14
N ALA A 458 -65.00 36.83 -71.13
CA ALA A 458 -63.73 37.16 -70.48
C ALA A 458 -62.96 38.29 -71.19
N TRP A 459 -63.23 38.54 -72.48
CA TRP A 459 -62.66 39.64 -73.27
C TRP A 459 -63.77 40.46 -73.95
N PRO A 460 -64.62 41.18 -73.19
CA PRO A 460 -65.91 41.66 -73.67
C PRO A 460 -65.83 42.74 -74.76
N VAL A 461 -64.74 43.52 -74.79
CA VAL A 461 -64.53 44.60 -75.77
C VAL A 461 -63.69 44.10 -76.95
N CYS A 462 -62.55 43.47 -76.67
CA CYS A 462 -61.62 43.09 -77.72
C CYS A 462 -62.07 41.87 -78.53
N SER A 463 -62.88 40.96 -77.98
CA SER A 463 -63.47 39.86 -78.76
C SER A 463 -64.37 40.39 -79.90
N LYS A 464 -65.18 41.42 -79.63
CA LYS A 464 -66.00 42.10 -80.65
C LYS A 464 -65.16 42.86 -81.66
N LYS A 465 -64.16 43.62 -81.20
CA LYS A 465 -63.26 44.39 -82.08
C LYS A 465 -62.41 43.50 -82.99
N ALA A 466 -62.00 42.33 -82.51
CA ALA A 466 -61.24 41.36 -83.27
C ALA A 466 -62.11 40.50 -84.21
N GLY A 467 -63.43 40.70 -84.23
CA GLY A 467 -64.39 40.00 -85.10
C GLY A 467 -64.58 38.53 -84.74
N ILE A 468 -64.55 38.22 -83.45
CA ILE A 468 -64.47 36.84 -82.91
C ILE A 468 -65.81 36.36 -82.33
N ALA A 469 -66.58 37.27 -81.72
CA ALA A 469 -67.76 36.99 -80.89
C ALA A 469 -69.01 37.73 -81.37
#